data_AF-A0AAV6JSV2-F1
#
_entry.id   AF-A0AAV6JSV2-F1
#
_cell.length_a   1.000
_cell.length_b   1.000
_cell.length_c   1.000
_cell.angle_alpha   90.00
_cell.angle_beta   90.00
_cell.angle_gamma   90.00
#
_symmetry.space_group_name_H-M   'P 1'
#
loop_
_entity.id
_entity.type
_entity.pdbx_description
1 polymer ?
#
loop_
_entity_poly.entity_id
_entity_poly.type
_entity_poly.pdbx_seq_one_letter_code
_entity_poly.pdbx_strand_id
1 'polypeptide(L)'
;MSPYGPYWRNLRRFAASEIFSSVRIQMTSRIRADEVQCLAKKLFARGNRKLAEVNSLFYVLTFNIMMKMVSGERYFEGDELESEKGRVEFNDIKQTFAPPSRPAVGDFFPFLEFLSSVIGRVKSERLQRKRDAFMQNLVDAQRRKKRSCPVTEEGDEKRKNIIDAMLVGGTETSITTLEAAVSFLISHPNVFNKARDEIDSNVGQSRLMDDGDLSKLSYLHCIINETLRLGPTVPLIPIHESSRECVVGGFSVPSGTLLIVNTWALHNDPRLWGDPTLFKPERFDGAEGEKVRFKLIPFGSGRRACPGESLARRLIALALGTLIQCFDWEKGPFGLGPDTDWKLKPRTDEEEPMLEFLEETSNLAAAINSSASTCSAVVALFSSRRARQWTPWNWVPIISNRTTNTIQRLFMGEVDEHFFVNAITVRFE
;
A
#
# COMPACT_ATOMS: atom_id res chain seq x y z
N MET A 1 0.69 15.18 -11.30
CA MET A 1 1.21 15.79 -10.06
C MET A 1 1.19 17.32 -10.21
N SER A 2 0.97 18.09 -9.13
CA SER A 2 0.92 19.56 -9.21
C SER A 2 2.32 20.20 -9.22
N PRO A 3 2.58 21.24 -10.06
CA PRO A 3 3.81 22.03 -10.05
C PRO A 3 4.14 22.65 -8.69
N TYR A 4 5.38 23.10 -8.50
CA TYR A 4 5.76 23.72 -7.23
C TYR A 4 5.15 25.12 -7.10
N GLY A 5 4.16 25.28 -6.21
CA GLY A 5 3.46 26.55 -6.03
C GLY A 5 2.60 26.57 -4.76
N PRO A 6 1.83 27.65 -4.54
CA PRO A 6 0.98 27.80 -3.36
C PRO A 6 0.01 26.62 -3.16
N TYR A 7 -0.62 26.14 -4.23
CA TYR A 7 -1.53 24.99 -4.18
C TYR A 7 -0.84 23.72 -3.65
N TRP A 8 0.27 23.31 -4.26
CA TRP A 8 1.04 22.15 -3.80
C TRP A 8 1.54 22.33 -2.37
N ARG A 9 2.04 23.51 -1.99
CA ARG A 9 2.52 23.77 -0.62
C ARG A 9 1.40 23.63 0.40
N ASN A 10 0.18 24.09 0.08
CA ASN A 10 -0.97 23.98 0.96
C ASN A 10 -1.41 22.52 1.12
N LEU A 11 -1.55 21.77 0.03
CA LEU A 11 -1.84 20.32 0.10
C LEU A 11 -0.76 19.55 0.86
N ARG A 12 0.51 19.88 0.61
CA ARG A 12 1.64 19.24 1.28
C ARG A 12 1.66 19.52 2.78
N ARG A 13 1.38 20.77 3.18
CA ARG A 13 1.27 21.16 4.59
C ARG A 13 0.12 20.41 5.26
N PHE A 14 -1.05 20.40 4.64
CA PHE A 14 -2.22 19.69 5.14
C PHE A 14 -1.94 18.19 5.31
N ALA A 15 -1.39 17.53 4.30
CA ALA A 15 -1.07 16.11 4.37
C ALA A 15 -0.05 15.82 5.49
N ALA A 16 0.99 16.65 5.63
CA ALA A 16 2.02 16.47 6.65
C ALA A 16 1.52 16.73 8.08
N SER A 17 0.61 17.69 8.29
CA SER A 17 0.10 18.00 9.64
C SER A 17 -1.11 17.15 10.03
N GLU A 18 -2.07 17.00 9.13
CA GLU A 18 -3.38 16.41 9.45
C GLU A 18 -3.48 14.90 9.20
N ILE A 19 -2.63 14.34 8.33
CA ILE A 19 -2.73 12.93 7.93
C ILE A 19 -1.49 12.16 8.38
N PHE A 20 -0.30 12.66 8.01
CA PHE A 20 0.96 11.93 8.15
C PHE A 20 1.86 12.43 9.29
N SER A 21 1.34 13.28 10.18
CA SER A 21 2.08 13.64 11.39
C SER A 21 2.23 12.42 12.30
N SER A 22 3.30 12.39 13.09
CA SER A 22 3.56 11.29 14.04
C SER A 22 2.37 11.04 14.97
N VAL A 23 1.74 12.11 15.47
CA VAL A 23 0.56 12.06 16.32
C VAL A 23 -0.63 11.42 15.60
N ARG A 24 -0.92 11.82 14.36
CA ARG A 24 -2.04 11.28 13.58
C ARG A 24 -1.83 9.81 13.23
N ILE A 25 -0.63 9.44 12.84
CA ILE A 25 -0.26 8.05 12.56
C ILE A 25 -0.36 7.17 13.82
N GLN A 26 0.00 7.71 14.99
CA GLN A 26 -0.14 7.01 16.27
C GLN A 26 -1.63 6.85 16.66
N MET A 27 -2.46 7.89 16.46
CA MET A 27 -3.90 7.84 16.70
C MET A 27 -4.61 6.76 15.86
N THR A 28 -4.08 6.47 14.66
CA THR A 28 -4.61 5.43 13.77
C THR A 28 -3.89 4.08 13.91
N SER A 29 -3.06 3.88 14.92
CA SER A 29 -2.34 2.61 15.17
C SER A 29 -3.28 1.39 15.25
N ARG A 30 -4.41 1.55 15.94
CA ARG A 30 -5.44 0.49 16.04
C ARG A 30 -5.94 0.02 14.68
N ILE A 31 -6.09 0.93 13.71
CA ILE A 31 -6.52 0.55 12.35
C ILE A 31 -5.54 -0.48 11.75
N ARG A 32 -4.24 -0.24 11.88
CA ARG A 32 -3.22 -1.17 11.36
C ARG A 32 -3.24 -2.49 12.12
N ALA A 33 -3.28 -2.43 13.46
CA ALA A 33 -3.33 -3.61 14.30
C ALA A 33 -4.54 -4.49 13.96
N ASP A 34 -5.74 -3.92 13.85
CA ASP A 34 -6.96 -4.64 13.50
C ASP A 34 -6.87 -5.32 12.12
N GLU A 35 -6.37 -4.61 11.10
CA GLU A 35 -6.28 -5.18 9.74
C GLU A 35 -5.20 -6.26 9.63
N VAL A 36 -4.06 -6.08 10.30
CA VAL A 36 -2.99 -7.10 10.36
C VAL A 36 -3.48 -8.33 11.13
N GLN A 37 -4.24 -8.14 12.20
CA GLN A 37 -4.88 -9.22 12.92
C GLN A 37 -5.89 -9.97 12.05
N CYS A 38 -6.73 -9.24 11.29
CA CYS A 38 -7.66 -9.85 10.34
C CYS A 38 -6.93 -10.64 9.24
N LEU A 39 -5.80 -10.13 8.74
CA LEU A 39 -4.95 -10.86 7.80
C LEU A 39 -4.46 -12.18 8.41
N ALA A 40 -3.92 -12.14 9.63
CA ALA A 40 -3.45 -13.33 10.33
C ALA A 40 -4.59 -14.34 10.49
N LYS A 41 -5.76 -13.93 10.98
CA LYS A 41 -6.96 -14.78 11.11
C LYS A 41 -7.33 -15.47 9.79
N LYS A 42 -7.35 -14.72 8.68
CA LYS A 42 -7.66 -15.26 7.34
C LYS A 42 -6.63 -16.27 6.87
N LEU A 43 -5.35 -16.06 7.19
CA LEU A 43 -4.28 -17.01 6.87
C LEU A 43 -4.38 -18.28 7.71
N PHE A 44 -4.66 -18.17 9.01
CA PHE A 44 -4.91 -19.33 9.88
C PHE A 44 -6.12 -20.15 9.40
N ALA A 45 -7.24 -19.51 9.07
CA ALA A 45 -8.45 -20.18 8.60
C ALA A 45 -8.25 -20.96 7.27
N ARG A 46 -7.31 -20.53 6.43
CA ARG A 46 -6.94 -21.25 5.19
C ARG A 46 -6.09 -22.51 5.48
N GLY A 47 -5.44 -22.57 6.64
CA GLY A 47 -4.59 -23.66 7.09
C GLY A 47 -3.46 -24.02 6.11
N ASN A 48 -2.89 -25.22 6.26
CA ASN A 48 -1.85 -25.75 5.35
C ASN A 48 -2.41 -26.26 4.00
N ARG A 49 -3.70 -26.02 3.72
CA ARG A 49 -4.46 -26.73 2.67
C ARG A 49 -4.41 -26.07 1.30
N LYS A 50 -4.08 -24.77 1.22
CA LYS A 50 -3.99 -24.02 -0.04
C LYS A 50 -2.77 -23.12 -0.04
N LEU A 51 -2.08 -23.10 -1.18
CA LEU A 51 -1.16 -22.04 -1.56
C LEU A 51 -1.89 -20.69 -1.37
N ALA A 52 -1.30 -19.80 -0.57
CA ALA A 52 -1.90 -18.51 -0.29
C ALA A 52 -1.46 -17.54 -1.39
N GLU A 53 -2.41 -17.04 -2.18
CA GLU A 53 -2.18 -15.90 -3.05
C GLU A 53 -2.03 -14.64 -2.17
N VAL A 54 -0.80 -14.38 -1.70
CA VAL A 54 -0.56 -13.37 -0.68
C VAL A 54 -0.69 -11.95 -1.25
N ASN A 55 -0.46 -11.76 -2.56
CA ASN A 55 -0.71 -10.48 -3.24
C ASN A 55 -2.13 -9.96 -2.96
N SER A 56 -3.14 -10.80 -3.18
CA SER A 56 -4.54 -10.43 -2.97
C SER A 56 -4.85 -10.14 -1.50
N LEU A 57 -4.23 -10.86 -0.57
CA LEU A 57 -4.37 -10.60 0.86
C LEU A 57 -3.69 -9.30 1.30
N PHE A 58 -2.52 -8.99 0.76
CA PHE A 58 -1.83 -7.70 0.99
C PHE A 58 -2.59 -6.54 0.37
N TYR A 59 -3.24 -6.74 -0.77
CA TYR A 59 -4.14 -5.75 -1.34
C TYR A 59 -5.31 -5.45 -0.42
N VAL A 60 -6.01 -6.49 0.05
CA VAL A 60 -7.11 -6.32 1.02
C VAL A 60 -6.62 -5.62 2.29
N LEU A 61 -5.48 -6.02 2.85
CA LEU A 61 -4.86 -5.40 4.03
C LEU A 61 -4.63 -3.90 3.81
N THR A 62 -3.84 -3.56 2.79
CA THR A 62 -3.37 -2.19 2.56
C THR A 62 -4.52 -1.28 2.14
N PHE A 63 -5.40 -1.76 1.26
CA PHE A 63 -6.57 -1.00 0.82
C PHE A 63 -7.54 -0.74 1.97
N ASN A 64 -7.82 -1.73 2.83
CA ASN A 64 -8.67 -1.52 4.01
C ASN A 64 -8.05 -0.57 5.03
N ILE A 65 -6.73 -0.59 5.24
CA ILE A 65 -6.06 0.40 6.10
C ILE A 65 -6.27 1.81 5.54
N MET A 66 -6.03 2.01 4.24
CA MET A 66 -6.21 3.32 3.60
C MET A 66 -7.68 3.77 3.66
N MET A 67 -8.62 2.86 3.40
CA MET A 67 -10.05 3.12 3.46
C MET A 67 -10.51 3.46 4.87
N LYS A 68 -10.10 2.72 5.91
CA LYS A 68 -10.41 3.08 7.31
C LYS A 68 -9.81 4.43 7.70
N MET A 69 -8.64 4.80 7.18
CA MET A 69 -8.06 6.12 7.42
C MET A 69 -8.83 7.25 6.69
N VAL A 70 -9.40 6.97 5.52
CA VAL A 70 -10.13 7.95 4.69
C VAL A 70 -11.60 8.08 5.10
N SER A 71 -12.32 6.97 5.20
CA SER A 71 -13.77 6.91 5.41
C SER A 71 -14.18 6.46 6.82
N GLY A 72 -13.25 5.86 7.57
CA GLY A 72 -13.54 5.22 8.86
C GLY A 72 -14.12 3.81 8.75
N GLU A 73 -14.29 3.29 7.54
CA GLU A 73 -14.94 1.99 7.27
C GLU A 73 -14.02 1.09 6.44
N ARG A 74 -14.19 -0.24 6.60
CA ARG A 74 -13.57 -1.22 5.70
C ARG A 74 -14.24 -1.15 4.34
N TYR A 75 -13.48 -1.48 3.30
CA TYR A 75 -14.06 -1.63 1.97
C TYR A 75 -14.36 -3.09 1.69
N PHE A 76 -13.36 -3.95 1.92
CA PHE A 76 -13.50 -5.39 1.77
C PHE A 76 -13.91 -6.03 3.10
N GLU A 77 -15.13 -6.55 3.17
CA GLU A 77 -15.73 -7.24 4.32
C GLU A 77 -15.87 -8.76 4.07
N GLY A 78 -15.44 -9.58 5.04
CA GLY A 78 -15.57 -11.05 4.95
C GLY A 78 -14.66 -11.70 3.89
N ASP A 79 -15.17 -12.74 3.23
CA ASP A 79 -14.47 -13.57 2.23
C ASP A 79 -14.89 -13.25 0.79
N GLU A 80 -14.93 -11.97 0.42
CA GLU A 80 -15.25 -11.53 -0.95
C GLU A 80 -14.32 -12.17 -1.98
N LEU A 81 -13.06 -12.46 -1.60
CA LEU A 81 -12.08 -13.18 -2.42
C LEU A 81 -12.46 -14.64 -2.70
N GLU A 82 -13.45 -15.22 -2.02
CA GLU A 82 -13.91 -16.59 -2.28
C GLU A 82 -15.11 -16.63 -3.22
N SER A 83 -15.97 -15.62 -3.18
CA SER A 83 -17.12 -15.51 -4.07
C SER A 83 -16.73 -15.03 -5.48
N GLU A 84 -17.37 -15.53 -6.52
CA GLU A 84 -17.13 -15.07 -7.90
C GLU A 84 -17.43 -13.58 -8.06
N LYS A 85 -18.55 -13.11 -7.47
CA LYS A 85 -18.93 -11.68 -7.50
C LYS A 85 -17.91 -10.79 -6.80
N GLY A 86 -17.45 -11.18 -5.62
CA GLY A 86 -16.46 -10.42 -4.86
C GLY A 86 -15.08 -10.40 -5.55
N ARG A 87 -14.68 -11.47 -6.24
CA ARG A 87 -13.46 -11.46 -7.09
C ARG A 87 -13.55 -10.49 -8.26
N VAL A 88 -14.71 -10.38 -8.90
CA VAL A 88 -14.93 -9.42 -9.99
C VAL A 88 -14.82 -7.99 -9.45
N GLU A 89 -15.45 -7.71 -8.31
CA GLU A 89 -15.36 -6.39 -7.66
C GLU A 89 -13.94 -6.06 -7.23
N PHE A 90 -13.25 -7.01 -6.57
CA PHE A 90 -11.86 -6.88 -6.17
C PHE A 90 -10.96 -6.53 -7.36
N ASN A 91 -11.10 -7.25 -8.47
CA ASN A 91 -10.32 -6.99 -9.69
C ASN A 91 -10.66 -5.64 -10.31
N ASP A 92 -11.93 -5.20 -10.28
CA ASP A 92 -12.32 -3.88 -10.77
C ASP A 92 -11.69 -2.76 -9.93
N ILE A 93 -11.71 -2.90 -8.60
CA ILE A 93 -11.09 -1.94 -7.67
C ILE A 93 -9.57 -1.93 -7.81
N LYS A 94 -8.93 -3.11 -7.85
CA LYS A 94 -7.49 -3.24 -8.10
C LYS A 94 -7.08 -2.57 -9.40
N GLN A 95 -7.83 -2.79 -10.48
CA GLN A 95 -7.57 -2.12 -11.75
C GLN A 95 -7.82 -0.60 -11.70
N THR A 96 -8.85 -0.17 -10.98
CA THR A 96 -9.24 1.24 -10.86
C THR A 96 -8.17 2.08 -10.15
N PHE A 97 -7.55 1.52 -9.11
CA PHE A 97 -6.51 2.18 -8.31
C PHE A 97 -5.09 1.74 -8.65
N ALA A 98 -4.91 0.96 -9.72
CA ALA A 98 -3.59 0.64 -10.24
C ALA A 98 -2.82 1.93 -10.57
N PRO A 99 -1.51 1.99 -10.27
CA PRO A 99 -0.70 3.14 -10.60
C PRO A 99 -0.82 3.49 -12.09
N PRO A 100 -0.80 4.79 -12.46
CA PRO A 100 -0.84 5.19 -13.85
C PRO A 100 0.31 4.52 -14.61
N SER A 101 -0.03 3.85 -15.71
CA SER A 101 0.93 3.16 -16.57
C SER A 101 2.01 4.11 -17.10
N ARG A 102 3.17 3.54 -17.44
CA ARG A 102 4.43 4.16 -17.91
C ARG A 102 4.24 5.47 -18.71
N PRO A 103 5.19 6.44 -18.58
CA PRO A 103 5.17 7.67 -19.36
C PRO A 103 4.98 7.35 -20.84
N ALA A 104 4.08 8.08 -21.48
CA ALA A 104 3.71 7.82 -22.86
C ALA A 104 4.88 8.17 -23.79
N VAL A 105 4.97 7.53 -24.95
CA VAL A 105 5.98 7.87 -25.96
C VAL A 105 5.92 9.36 -26.33
N GLY A 106 4.72 9.95 -26.29
CA GLY A 106 4.46 11.37 -26.50
C GLY A 106 5.07 12.30 -25.44
N ASP A 107 5.33 11.80 -24.23
CA ASP A 107 6.00 12.58 -23.17
C ASP A 107 7.50 12.78 -23.48
N PHE A 108 8.10 11.86 -24.25
CA PHE A 108 9.50 11.94 -24.69
C PHE A 108 9.64 12.52 -26.10
N PHE A 109 8.67 12.24 -26.96
CA PHE A 109 8.65 12.64 -28.36
C PHE A 109 7.34 13.40 -28.65
N PRO A 110 7.31 14.73 -28.46
CA PRO A 110 6.09 15.53 -28.63
C PRO A 110 5.42 15.36 -30.00
N PHE A 111 6.19 15.07 -31.06
CA PHE A 111 5.65 14.82 -32.40
C PHE A 111 4.88 13.48 -32.52
N LEU A 112 5.03 12.55 -31.56
CA LEU A 112 4.28 11.29 -31.44
C LEU A 112 3.13 11.39 -30.43
N GLU A 113 2.78 12.59 -29.98
CA GLU A 113 1.69 12.82 -29.04
C GLU A 113 0.35 12.26 -29.56
N PHE A 114 0.14 12.24 -30.88
CA PHE A 114 -1.07 11.68 -31.50
C PHE A 114 -1.24 10.18 -31.24
N LEU A 115 -0.17 9.37 -31.28
CA LEU A 115 -0.22 7.93 -31.00
C LEU A 115 -0.51 7.66 -29.53
N SER A 116 0.10 8.47 -28.66
CA SER A 116 -0.14 8.45 -27.21
C SER A 116 -1.58 8.88 -26.86
N SER A 117 -2.15 9.77 -27.68
CA SER A 117 -3.51 10.28 -27.53
C SER A 117 -4.59 9.23 -27.80
N VAL A 118 -4.36 8.28 -28.71
CA VAL A 118 -5.40 7.31 -29.10
C VAL A 118 -5.46 6.12 -28.14
N ILE A 119 -4.32 5.55 -27.73
CA ILE A 119 -4.30 4.28 -26.97
C ILE A 119 -4.21 4.52 -25.45
N GLY A 120 -3.45 5.54 -25.01
CA GLY A 120 -3.19 5.78 -23.58
C GLY A 120 -4.22 6.66 -22.89
N ARG A 121 -4.69 7.74 -23.55
CA ARG A 121 -5.64 8.70 -22.93
C ARG A 121 -6.99 8.07 -22.64
N VAL A 122 -7.55 7.27 -23.56
CA VAL A 122 -8.90 6.68 -23.37
C VAL A 122 -8.97 5.79 -22.13
N LYS A 123 -7.96 4.92 -21.92
CA LYS A 123 -7.89 4.06 -20.74
C LYS A 123 -7.67 4.90 -19.47
N SER A 124 -6.74 5.85 -19.51
CA SER A 124 -6.42 6.73 -18.37
C SER A 124 -7.63 7.58 -17.95
N GLU A 125 -8.32 8.21 -18.90
CA GLU A 125 -9.54 8.98 -18.66
C GLU A 125 -10.66 8.11 -18.08
N ARG A 126 -10.85 6.89 -18.59
CA ARG A 126 -11.83 5.96 -18.04
C ARG A 126 -11.54 5.63 -16.58
N LEU A 127 -10.27 5.35 -16.24
CA LEU A 127 -9.85 5.07 -14.86
C LEU A 127 -9.97 6.32 -13.98
N GLN A 128 -9.62 7.51 -14.47
CA GLN A 128 -9.81 8.78 -13.77
C GLN A 128 -11.29 9.01 -13.46
N ARG A 129 -12.19 8.86 -14.44
CA ARG A 129 -13.65 8.99 -14.21
C ARG A 129 -14.17 8.01 -13.17
N LYS A 130 -13.70 6.75 -13.20
CA LYS A 130 -14.05 5.75 -12.18
C LYS A 130 -13.58 6.17 -10.79
N ARG A 131 -12.33 6.62 -10.66
CA ARG A 131 -11.78 7.10 -9.38
C ARG A 131 -12.52 8.33 -8.90
N ASP A 132 -12.79 9.31 -9.77
CA ASP A 132 -13.55 10.50 -9.43
C ASP A 132 -14.95 10.17 -8.90
N ALA A 133 -15.66 9.26 -9.58
CA ALA A 133 -16.97 8.79 -9.13
C ALA A 133 -16.89 8.09 -7.77
N PHE A 134 -15.89 7.22 -7.58
CA PHE A 134 -15.65 6.54 -6.31
C PHE A 134 -15.41 7.53 -5.17
N MET A 135 -14.51 8.49 -5.37
CA MET A 135 -14.18 9.49 -4.34
C MET A 135 -15.33 10.44 -4.06
N GLN A 136 -16.10 10.81 -5.10
CA GLN A 136 -17.30 11.62 -4.93
C GLN A 136 -18.31 10.90 -4.03
N ASN A 137 -18.54 9.60 -4.25
CA ASN A 137 -19.41 8.78 -3.40
C ASN A 137 -18.94 8.76 -1.94
N LEU A 138 -17.62 8.68 -1.69
CA LEU A 138 -17.06 8.76 -0.34
C LEU A 138 -17.28 10.13 0.31
N VAL A 139 -17.04 11.21 -0.42
CA VAL A 139 -17.29 12.58 0.07
C VAL A 139 -18.77 12.76 0.43
N ASP A 140 -19.67 12.28 -0.41
CA ASP A 140 -21.12 12.40 -0.19
C ASP A 140 -21.62 11.48 0.93
N ALA A 141 -21.02 10.30 1.13
CA ALA A 141 -21.28 9.45 2.30
C ALA A 141 -20.87 10.15 3.61
N GLN A 142 -19.69 10.78 3.65
CA GLN A 142 -19.23 11.53 4.83
C GLN A 142 -20.11 12.74 5.15
N ARG A 143 -20.60 13.44 4.12
CA ARG A 143 -21.56 14.55 4.27
C ARG A 143 -22.87 14.09 4.89
N ARG A 144 -23.41 12.95 4.45
CA ARG A 144 -24.63 12.37 5.02
C ARG A 144 -24.48 12.08 6.53
N LYS A 145 -23.28 11.69 6.96
CA LYS A 145 -22.96 11.46 8.38
C LYS A 145 -22.75 12.75 9.19
N LYS A 146 -22.13 13.78 8.61
CA LYS A 146 -21.87 15.08 9.27
C LYS A 146 -22.79 16.18 8.75
N ARG A 147 -23.88 16.47 9.47
CA ARG A 147 -24.91 17.48 9.16
C ARG A 147 -24.43 18.95 8.97
N SER A 148 -23.12 19.24 8.98
CA SER A 148 -22.56 20.60 9.11
C SER A 148 -21.37 20.91 8.18
N CYS A 149 -21.14 20.16 7.10
CA CYS A 149 -20.09 20.52 6.13
C CYS A 149 -20.65 21.46 5.04
N PRO A 150 -20.22 22.74 4.96
CA PRO A 150 -20.59 23.61 3.85
C PRO A 150 -20.06 23.06 2.52
N VAL A 151 -20.89 23.17 1.48
CA VAL A 151 -20.56 22.74 0.12
C VAL A 151 -19.66 23.80 -0.53
N THR A 152 -18.45 23.41 -0.90
CA THR A 152 -17.58 24.21 -1.77
C THR A 152 -16.94 23.27 -2.79
N GLU A 153 -17.07 23.57 -4.08
CA GLU A 153 -16.50 22.73 -5.16
C GLU A 153 -14.98 22.58 -5.00
N GLU A 154 -14.29 23.68 -4.69
CA GLU A 154 -12.85 23.69 -4.45
C GLU A 154 -12.44 22.82 -3.23
N GLY A 155 -13.30 22.75 -2.21
CA GLY A 155 -13.08 21.92 -1.03
C GLY A 155 -13.23 20.43 -1.34
N ASP A 156 -14.19 20.07 -2.18
CA ASP A 156 -14.42 18.69 -2.60
C ASP A 156 -13.31 18.18 -3.50
N GLU A 157 -12.88 18.98 -4.48
CA GLU A 157 -11.76 18.61 -5.35
C GLU A 157 -10.49 18.35 -4.53
N LYS A 158 -10.17 19.21 -3.56
CA LYS A 158 -9.03 18.99 -2.66
C LYS A 158 -9.16 17.69 -1.87
N ARG A 159 -10.35 17.38 -1.35
CA ARG A 159 -10.61 16.12 -0.62
C ARG A 159 -10.42 14.92 -1.53
N LYS A 160 -11.04 14.92 -2.72
CA LYS A 160 -10.88 13.86 -3.72
C LYS A 160 -9.41 13.65 -4.07
N ASN A 161 -8.67 14.70 -4.39
CA ASN A 161 -7.24 14.59 -4.74
C ASN A 161 -6.39 14.00 -3.61
N ILE A 162 -6.71 14.30 -2.35
CA ILE A 162 -6.01 13.71 -1.20
C ILE A 162 -6.36 12.22 -1.05
N ILE A 163 -7.64 11.87 -1.20
CA ILE A 163 -8.11 10.48 -1.15
C ILE A 163 -7.45 9.67 -2.27
N ASP A 164 -7.42 10.18 -3.50
CA ASP A 164 -6.74 9.54 -4.64
C ASP A 164 -5.27 9.27 -4.33
N ALA A 165 -4.57 10.31 -3.83
CA ALA A 165 -3.15 10.20 -3.51
C ALA A 165 -2.88 9.18 -2.39
N MET A 166 -3.78 9.03 -1.42
CA MET A 166 -3.68 8.02 -0.37
C MET A 166 -3.93 6.61 -0.90
N LEU A 167 -5.01 6.40 -1.67
CA LEU A 167 -5.38 5.09 -2.18
C LEU A 167 -4.40 4.57 -3.23
N VAL A 168 -4.05 5.39 -4.22
CA VAL A 168 -3.09 5.00 -5.27
C VAL A 168 -1.67 4.92 -4.70
N GLY A 169 -1.26 5.92 -3.90
CA GLY A 169 0.10 5.99 -3.39
C GLY A 169 0.41 5.04 -2.25
N GLY A 170 -0.58 4.71 -1.41
CA GLY A 170 -0.39 3.92 -0.19
C GLY A 170 -0.65 2.42 -0.33
N THR A 171 -1.46 2.00 -1.31
CA THR A 171 -1.86 0.60 -1.49
C THR A 171 -0.76 -0.19 -2.19
N GLU A 172 -0.63 -0.05 -3.51
CA GLU A 172 0.26 -0.88 -4.34
C GLU A 172 1.72 -0.81 -3.89
N THR A 173 2.19 0.37 -3.47
CA THR A 173 3.59 0.55 -3.07
C THR A 173 3.97 -0.26 -1.82
N SER A 174 3.04 -0.37 -0.87
CA SER A 174 3.22 -1.16 0.35
C SER A 174 3.17 -2.66 0.04
N ILE A 175 2.28 -3.07 -0.87
CA ILE A 175 2.16 -4.46 -1.33
C ILE A 175 3.48 -4.92 -1.96
N THR A 176 3.98 -4.20 -2.97
CA THR A 176 5.22 -4.55 -3.66
C THR A 176 6.40 -4.65 -2.68
N THR A 177 6.43 -3.78 -1.66
CA THR A 177 7.49 -3.84 -0.64
C THR A 177 7.36 -5.09 0.25
N LEU A 178 6.14 -5.43 0.67
CA LEU A 178 5.89 -6.64 1.45
C LEU A 178 6.22 -7.91 0.66
N GLU A 179 5.85 -7.96 -0.62
CA GLU A 179 6.17 -9.09 -1.50
C GLU A 179 7.67 -9.27 -1.68
N ALA A 180 8.39 -8.18 -1.93
CA ALA A 180 9.84 -8.20 -2.01
C ALA A 180 10.46 -8.69 -0.69
N ALA A 181 10.01 -8.17 0.45
CA ALA A 181 10.51 -8.57 1.76
C ALA A 181 10.30 -10.07 2.02
N VAL A 182 9.10 -10.58 1.74
CA VAL A 182 8.79 -12.00 1.92
C VAL A 182 9.62 -12.86 0.98
N SER A 183 9.72 -12.48 -0.30
CA SER A 183 10.55 -13.16 -1.30
C SER A 183 12.03 -13.27 -0.87
N PHE A 184 12.60 -12.17 -0.34
CA PHE A 184 13.97 -12.18 0.18
C PHE A 184 14.10 -13.11 1.39
N LEU A 185 13.20 -13.03 2.36
CA LEU A 185 13.26 -13.84 3.59
C LEU A 185 13.08 -15.33 3.32
N ILE A 186 12.18 -15.74 2.42
CA ILE A 186 12.01 -17.14 1.99
C ILE A 186 13.31 -17.69 1.39
N SER A 187 14.10 -16.83 0.74
CA SER A 187 15.39 -17.22 0.16
C SER A 187 16.56 -17.11 1.14
N HIS A 188 16.36 -16.55 2.33
CA HIS A 188 17.39 -16.35 3.36
C HIS A 188 16.91 -16.81 4.75
N PRO A 189 16.79 -18.14 4.99
CA PRO A 189 16.26 -18.68 6.25
C PRO A 189 17.00 -18.21 7.51
N ASN A 190 18.31 -17.98 7.43
CA ASN A 190 19.10 -17.46 8.55
C ASN A 190 18.66 -16.05 8.95
N VAL A 191 18.32 -15.20 7.98
CA VAL A 191 17.81 -13.84 8.24
C VAL A 191 16.42 -13.93 8.84
N PHE A 192 15.56 -14.79 8.30
CA PHE A 192 14.23 -15.04 8.83
C PHE A 192 14.25 -15.49 10.29
N ASN A 193 15.07 -16.50 10.61
CA ASN A 193 15.21 -17.03 11.97
C ASN A 193 15.74 -15.97 12.94
N LYS A 194 16.74 -15.17 12.54
CA LYS A 194 17.25 -14.08 13.37
C LYS A 194 16.20 -13.00 13.65
N ALA A 195 15.36 -12.67 12.67
CA ALA A 195 14.24 -11.74 12.87
C ALA A 195 13.17 -12.33 13.81
N ARG A 196 12.91 -13.62 13.69
CA ARG A 196 12.00 -14.34 14.58
C ARG A 196 12.53 -14.37 16.01
N ASP A 197 13.80 -14.64 16.22
CA ASP A 197 14.44 -14.61 17.54
C ASP A 197 14.36 -13.21 18.17
N GLU A 198 14.53 -12.15 17.38
CA GLU A 198 14.34 -10.76 17.84
C GLU A 198 12.89 -10.52 18.31
N ILE A 199 11.90 -10.95 17.54
CA ILE A 199 10.47 -10.79 17.87
C ILE A 199 10.11 -11.61 19.11
N ASP A 200 10.52 -12.87 19.17
CA ASP A 200 10.25 -13.77 20.31
C ASP A 200 10.88 -13.20 21.60
N SER A 201 12.08 -12.61 21.52
CA SER A 201 12.78 -12.04 22.69
C SER A 201 12.17 -10.73 23.20
N ASN A 202 11.62 -9.89 22.31
CA ASN A 202 11.13 -8.55 22.67
C ASN A 202 9.61 -8.48 22.88
N VAL A 203 8.85 -9.35 22.21
CA VAL A 203 7.38 -9.38 22.22
C VAL A 203 6.86 -10.69 22.81
N GLY A 204 7.49 -11.80 22.47
CA GLY A 204 7.04 -13.15 22.84
C GLY A 204 5.93 -13.69 21.95
N GLN A 205 5.28 -14.75 22.42
CA GLN A 205 4.22 -15.47 21.69
C GLN A 205 2.84 -15.34 22.34
N SER A 206 2.74 -14.72 23.52
CA SER A 206 1.46 -14.57 24.24
C SER A 206 0.55 -13.49 23.64
N ARG A 207 1.07 -12.66 22.73
CA ARG A 207 0.29 -11.67 21.99
C ARG A 207 0.89 -11.33 20.64
N LEU A 208 0.06 -10.82 19.73
CA LEU A 208 0.55 -10.17 18.51
C LEU A 208 1.32 -8.89 18.85
N MET A 209 2.36 -8.64 18.05
CA MET A 209 3.07 -7.36 18.08
C MET A 209 2.18 -6.18 17.67
N ASP A 210 2.47 -5.01 18.25
CA ASP A 210 1.77 -3.77 17.91
C ASP A 210 2.75 -2.61 17.58
N ASP A 211 2.19 -1.44 17.27
CA ASP A 211 2.95 -0.23 16.90
C ASP A 211 3.99 0.18 17.96
N GLY A 212 3.72 -0.10 19.25
CA GLY A 212 4.60 0.24 20.37
C GLY A 212 5.85 -0.64 20.44
N ASP A 213 5.75 -1.89 19.99
CA ASP A 213 6.87 -2.83 19.96
C ASP A 213 7.89 -2.52 18.88
N LEU A 214 7.48 -1.85 17.79
CA LEU A 214 8.33 -1.58 16.63
C LEU A 214 9.65 -0.89 16.98
N SER A 215 9.68 -0.08 18.03
CA SER A 215 10.90 0.61 18.49
C SER A 215 11.99 -0.35 19.00
N LYS A 216 11.64 -1.58 19.38
CA LYS A 216 12.54 -2.61 19.91
C LYS A 216 13.05 -3.58 18.83
N LEU A 217 12.46 -3.54 17.63
CA LEU A 217 12.70 -4.51 16.56
C LEU A 217 13.68 -3.95 15.52
N SER A 218 14.91 -3.70 15.97
CA SER A 218 15.98 -3.08 15.18
C SER A 218 16.34 -3.87 13.91
N TYR A 219 16.39 -5.19 14.00
CA TYR A 219 16.76 -6.08 12.91
C TYR A 219 15.62 -6.21 11.89
N LEU A 220 14.37 -6.18 12.34
CA LEU A 220 13.22 -6.02 11.44
C LEU A 220 13.32 -4.74 10.60
N HIS A 221 13.73 -3.60 11.19
CA HIS A 221 13.98 -2.37 10.43
C HIS A 221 15.14 -2.50 9.45
N CYS A 222 16.18 -3.25 9.81
CA CYS A 222 17.29 -3.55 8.92
C CYS A 222 16.83 -4.34 7.69
N ILE A 223 15.95 -5.32 7.88
CA ILE A 223 15.33 -6.11 6.79
C ILE A 223 14.51 -5.22 5.86
N ILE A 224 13.71 -4.31 6.42
CA ILE A 224 12.89 -3.38 5.62
C ILE A 224 13.79 -2.43 4.82
N ASN A 225 14.82 -1.86 5.45
CA ASN A 225 15.78 -0.99 4.76
C ASN A 225 16.52 -1.74 3.64
N GLU A 226 16.89 -3.01 3.87
CA GLU A 226 17.57 -3.81 2.86
C GLU A 226 16.65 -4.21 1.70
N THR A 227 15.40 -4.54 2.01
CA THR A 227 14.36 -4.78 1.00
C THR A 227 14.20 -3.55 0.11
N LEU A 228 14.05 -2.37 0.71
CA LEU A 228 13.88 -1.10 -0.02
C LEU A 228 15.12 -0.68 -0.82
N ARG A 229 16.31 -1.17 -0.46
CA ARG A 229 17.55 -0.93 -1.20
C ARG A 229 17.65 -1.85 -2.44
N LEU A 230 17.43 -3.15 -2.25
CA LEU A 230 17.60 -4.16 -3.31
C LEU A 230 16.41 -4.23 -4.27
N GLY A 231 15.19 -4.12 -3.73
CA GLY A 231 13.94 -4.11 -4.48
C GLY A 231 13.19 -2.79 -4.28
N PRO A 232 13.73 -1.65 -4.73
CA PRO A 232 13.04 -0.37 -4.58
C PRO A 232 11.75 -0.38 -5.40
N THR A 233 10.61 -0.20 -4.73
CA THR A 233 9.28 -0.12 -5.35
C THR A 233 9.19 0.96 -6.43
N VAL A 234 10.00 2.01 -6.28
CA VAL A 234 10.11 3.13 -7.21
C VAL A 234 11.59 3.28 -7.60
N PRO A 235 12.09 2.49 -8.58
CA PRO A 235 13.50 2.47 -8.98
C PRO A 235 13.95 3.75 -9.71
N LEU A 236 12.97 4.53 -10.21
CA LEU A 236 13.14 5.87 -10.73
C LEU A 236 12.20 6.78 -9.94
N ILE A 237 12.75 7.71 -9.14
CA ILE A 237 11.94 8.68 -8.39
C ILE A 237 11.04 9.46 -9.37
N PRO A 238 9.79 9.80 -8.99
CA PRO A 238 8.89 10.56 -9.85
C PRO A 238 9.56 11.78 -10.45
N ILE A 239 9.34 12.01 -11.75
CA ILE A 239 10.06 12.99 -12.56
C ILE A 239 10.01 14.38 -11.89
N HIS A 240 11.19 14.98 -11.73
CA HIS A 240 11.37 16.36 -11.32
C HIS A 240 11.52 17.26 -12.54
N GLU A 241 11.27 18.56 -12.38
CA GLU A 241 11.49 19.56 -13.41
C GLU A 241 12.22 20.76 -12.79
N SER A 242 13.26 21.25 -13.47
CA SER A 242 13.97 22.44 -13.05
C SER A 242 13.11 23.69 -13.27
N SER A 243 12.72 24.36 -12.19
CA SER A 243 11.86 25.57 -12.27
C SER A 243 12.56 26.82 -12.79
N ARG A 244 13.89 26.79 -12.85
CA ARG A 244 14.78 27.85 -13.35
C ARG A 244 16.10 27.22 -13.75
N GLU A 245 16.90 27.94 -14.52
CA GLU A 245 18.28 27.56 -14.79
C GLU A 245 19.05 27.35 -13.47
N CYS A 246 19.80 26.25 -13.39
CA CYS A 246 20.61 25.92 -12.23
C CYS A 246 21.86 25.12 -12.63
N VAL A 247 22.73 24.85 -11.67
CA VAL A 247 23.93 24.03 -11.86
C VAL A 247 23.83 22.79 -10.99
N VAL A 248 24.05 21.61 -11.58
CA VAL A 248 24.06 20.32 -10.89
C VAL A 248 25.34 19.58 -11.24
N GLY A 249 26.17 19.25 -10.24
CA GLY A 249 27.43 18.54 -10.48
C GLY A 249 28.42 19.27 -11.40
N GLY A 250 28.33 20.60 -11.49
CA GLY A 250 29.14 21.42 -12.41
C GLY A 250 28.53 21.65 -13.78
N PHE A 251 27.41 20.98 -14.11
CA PHE A 251 26.72 21.13 -15.40
C PHE A 251 25.59 22.15 -15.33
N SER A 252 25.45 23.00 -16.34
CA SER A 252 24.29 23.89 -16.47
C SER A 252 23.06 23.09 -16.86
N VAL A 253 21.95 23.32 -16.15
CA VAL A 253 20.65 22.70 -16.33
C VAL A 253 19.65 23.80 -16.66
N PRO A 254 19.22 23.93 -17.93
CA PRO A 254 18.23 24.92 -18.33
C PRO A 254 16.89 24.74 -17.62
N SER A 255 16.11 25.82 -17.49
CA SER A 255 14.73 25.74 -16.99
C SER A 255 13.87 24.81 -17.85
N GLY A 256 12.94 24.08 -17.22
CA GLY A 256 12.08 23.08 -17.89
C GLY A 256 12.73 21.71 -18.12
N THR A 257 13.99 21.52 -17.73
CA THR A 257 14.66 20.21 -17.85
C THR A 257 14.01 19.18 -16.93
N LEU A 258 13.61 18.03 -17.50
CA LEU A 258 13.16 16.87 -16.75
C LEU A 258 14.35 16.15 -16.10
N LEU A 259 14.23 15.87 -14.81
CA LEU A 259 15.26 15.26 -13.98
C LEU A 259 14.72 13.95 -13.41
N ILE A 260 15.44 12.86 -13.67
CA ILE A 260 15.10 11.51 -13.18
C ILE A 260 16.25 11.04 -12.29
N VAL A 261 15.93 10.72 -11.04
CA VAL A 261 16.90 10.13 -10.12
C VAL A 261 16.75 8.62 -10.15
N ASN A 262 17.80 7.94 -10.63
CA ASN A 262 17.86 6.49 -10.66
C ASN A 262 18.27 5.96 -9.27
N THR A 263 17.28 5.63 -8.45
CA THR A 263 17.50 5.11 -7.09
C THR A 263 18.04 3.69 -7.14
N TRP A 264 17.62 2.87 -8.09
CA TRP A 264 18.16 1.52 -8.24
C TRP A 264 19.68 1.54 -8.46
N ALA A 265 20.17 2.41 -9.35
CA ALA A 265 21.61 2.55 -9.59
C ALA A 265 22.35 3.05 -8.34
N LEU A 266 21.80 4.05 -7.65
CA LEU A 266 22.36 4.57 -6.41
C LEU A 266 22.42 3.51 -5.29
N HIS A 267 21.37 2.69 -5.16
CA HIS A 267 21.21 1.68 -4.12
C HIS A 267 22.05 0.42 -4.39
N ASN A 268 22.49 0.22 -5.63
CA ASN A 268 23.31 -0.92 -6.06
C ASN A 268 24.73 -0.52 -6.50
N ASP A 269 25.15 0.73 -6.29
CA ASP A 269 26.49 1.20 -6.66
C ASP A 269 27.56 0.52 -5.78
N PRO A 270 28.48 -0.30 -6.36
CA PRO A 270 29.52 -0.99 -5.60
C PRO A 270 30.54 -0.04 -4.94
N ARG A 271 30.60 1.23 -5.36
CA ARG A 271 31.42 2.26 -4.72
C ARG A 271 30.82 2.77 -3.41
N LEU A 272 29.51 2.64 -3.25
CA LEU A 272 28.76 3.11 -2.07
C LEU A 272 28.41 1.97 -1.13
N TRP A 273 28.24 0.77 -1.66
CA TRP A 273 27.76 -0.43 -0.97
C TRP A 273 28.71 -1.61 -1.20
N GLY A 274 29.22 -2.19 -0.11
CA GLY A 274 29.93 -3.49 -0.18
C GLY A 274 28.94 -4.62 -0.45
N ASP A 275 29.31 -5.53 -1.36
CA ASP A 275 28.48 -6.65 -1.84
C ASP A 275 27.04 -6.21 -2.20
N PRO A 276 26.87 -5.24 -3.14
CA PRO A 276 25.60 -4.57 -3.35
C PRO A 276 24.47 -5.50 -3.81
N THR A 277 24.80 -6.65 -4.40
CA THR A 277 23.82 -7.63 -4.91
C THR A 277 23.34 -8.62 -3.85
N LEU A 278 24.00 -8.69 -2.68
CA LEU A 278 23.61 -9.61 -1.60
C LEU A 278 22.57 -8.98 -0.68
N PHE A 279 21.57 -9.76 -0.31
CA PHE A 279 20.60 -9.41 0.73
C PHE A 279 21.24 -9.56 2.11
N LYS A 280 21.71 -8.45 2.66
CA LYS A 280 22.46 -8.38 3.93
C LYS A 280 21.90 -7.27 4.83
N PRO A 281 20.83 -7.57 5.61
CA PRO A 281 20.25 -6.61 6.55
C PRO A 281 21.26 -6.05 7.56
N GLU A 282 22.26 -6.82 7.97
CA GLU A 282 23.32 -6.42 8.92
C GLU A 282 24.02 -5.11 8.54
N ARG A 283 23.99 -4.71 7.27
CA ARG A 283 24.59 -3.45 6.83
C ARG A 283 23.87 -2.22 7.39
N PHE A 284 22.65 -2.39 7.87
CA PHE A 284 21.86 -1.35 8.53
C PHE A 284 21.92 -1.44 10.07
N ASP A 285 22.61 -2.44 10.63
CA ASP A 285 22.76 -2.59 12.07
C ASP A 285 23.60 -1.43 12.64
N GLY A 286 23.01 -0.67 13.57
CA GLY A 286 23.58 0.58 14.09
C GLY A 286 23.85 1.66 13.02
N ALA A 287 23.27 1.53 11.82
CA ALA A 287 23.47 2.49 10.73
C ALA A 287 22.42 3.61 10.81
N GLU A 288 22.78 4.70 11.46
CA GLU A 288 21.95 5.90 11.52
C GLU A 288 22.62 7.12 10.87
N GLY A 289 21.80 8.14 10.58
CA GLY A 289 22.25 9.45 10.18
C GLY A 289 23.07 9.45 8.89
N GLU A 290 24.27 10.03 8.95
CA GLU A 290 25.09 10.36 7.78
C GLU A 290 25.63 9.12 7.03
N LYS A 291 25.73 7.96 7.70
CA LYS A 291 26.19 6.70 7.10
C LYS A 291 25.27 6.17 5.99
N VAL A 292 23.98 6.52 6.06
CA VAL A 292 22.93 6.09 5.12
C VAL A 292 22.39 7.27 4.30
N ARG A 293 22.64 8.50 4.76
CA ARG A 293 22.17 9.75 4.16
C ARG A 293 22.59 9.86 2.70
N PHE A 294 21.60 10.05 1.82
CA PHE A 294 21.74 10.10 0.36
C PHE A 294 22.29 8.83 -0.32
N LYS A 295 22.68 7.78 0.41
CA LYS A 295 22.97 6.44 -0.14
C LYS A 295 21.70 5.61 -0.30
N LEU A 296 20.77 5.74 0.66
CA LEU A 296 19.45 5.11 0.64
C LEU A 296 18.37 6.19 0.65
N ILE A 297 17.58 6.29 -0.43
CA ILE A 297 16.50 7.27 -0.61
C ILE A 297 15.23 6.64 -1.24
N PRO A 298 14.72 5.52 -0.70
CA PRO A 298 13.56 4.80 -1.26
C PRO A 298 12.28 5.63 -1.26
N PHE A 299 12.21 6.62 -0.36
CA PHE A 299 11.10 7.57 -0.25
C PHE A 299 11.44 8.94 -0.88
N GLY A 300 12.53 9.03 -1.65
CA GLY A 300 13.05 10.29 -2.18
C GLY A 300 13.63 11.20 -1.10
N SER A 301 13.85 12.47 -1.44
CA SER A 301 14.43 13.45 -0.51
C SER A 301 13.95 14.87 -0.81
N GLY A 302 14.15 15.77 0.16
CA GLY A 302 13.83 17.20 0.05
C GLY A 302 12.33 17.49 0.00
N ARG A 303 11.95 18.58 -0.69
CA ARG A 303 10.57 19.11 -0.68
C ARG A 303 9.53 18.10 -1.19
N ARG A 304 9.93 17.19 -2.08
CA ARG A 304 9.05 16.20 -2.74
C ARG A 304 9.21 14.78 -2.17
N ALA A 305 9.95 14.60 -1.07
CA ALA A 305 10.05 13.31 -0.38
C ALA A 305 8.65 12.72 -0.09
N CYS A 306 8.51 11.41 0.02
CA CYS A 306 7.22 10.77 0.28
C CYS A 306 6.62 11.30 1.58
N PRO A 307 5.39 11.83 1.59
CA PRO A 307 4.75 12.26 2.82
C PRO A 307 4.32 11.05 3.68
N GLY A 308 4.11 9.89 3.06
CA GLY A 308 3.61 8.67 3.70
C GLY A 308 4.70 7.74 4.25
N GLU A 309 5.99 8.11 4.22
CA GLU A 309 7.10 7.25 4.66
C GLU A 309 6.87 6.65 6.06
N SER A 310 6.51 7.50 7.03
CA SER A 310 6.27 7.06 8.41
C SER A 310 5.13 6.06 8.54
N LEU A 311 4.08 6.22 7.72
CA LEU A 311 2.94 5.30 7.70
C LEU A 311 3.33 3.97 7.04
N ALA A 312 4.00 4.02 5.88
CA ALA A 312 4.44 2.85 5.14
C ALA A 312 5.38 1.98 5.98
N ARG A 313 6.40 2.58 6.62
CA ARG A 313 7.34 1.85 7.47
C ARG A 313 6.64 1.10 8.61
N ARG A 314 5.68 1.74 9.29
CA ARG A 314 4.91 1.10 10.37
C ARG A 314 4.01 -0.02 9.86
N LEU A 315 3.29 0.22 8.76
CA LEU A 315 2.44 -0.78 8.14
C LEU A 315 3.26 -2.01 7.74
N ILE A 316 4.34 -1.80 6.99
CA ILE A 316 5.21 -2.88 6.49
C ILE A 316 5.82 -3.64 7.66
N ALA A 317 6.33 -2.94 8.69
CA ALA A 317 6.91 -3.60 9.85
C ALA A 317 5.90 -4.44 10.63
N LEU A 318 4.68 -3.93 10.84
CA LEU A 318 3.63 -4.69 11.52
C LEU A 318 3.21 -5.92 10.72
N ALA A 319 2.90 -5.74 9.44
CA ALA A 319 2.45 -6.83 8.59
C ALA A 319 3.54 -7.90 8.46
N LEU A 320 4.78 -7.50 8.13
CA LEU A 320 5.89 -8.43 7.97
C LEU A 320 6.26 -9.12 9.29
N GLY A 321 6.34 -8.36 10.38
CA GLY A 321 6.66 -8.89 11.69
C GLY A 321 5.62 -9.87 12.21
N THR A 322 4.31 -9.58 12.05
CA THR A 322 3.24 -10.53 12.40
C THR A 322 3.33 -11.81 11.57
N LEU A 323 3.66 -11.73 10.28
CA LEU A 323 3.84 -12.93 9.46
C LEU A 323 5.02 -13.78 9.94
N ILE A 324 6.14 -13.15 10.35
CA ILE A 324 7.31 -13.84 10.90
C ILE A 324 6.98 -14.48 12.25
N GLN A 325 6.21 -13.77 13.08
CA GLN A 325 5.80 -14.21 14.41
C GLN A 325 4.92 -15.46 14.35
N CYS A 326 3.96 -15.50 13.42
CA CYS A 326 2.87 -16.48 13.43
C CYS A 326 3.04 -17.67 12.47
N PHE A 327 3.84 -17.54 11.41
CA PHE A 327 3.87 -18.53 10.33
C PHE A 327 5.29 -18.98 10.00
N ASP A 328 5.46 -20.28 9.77
CA ASP A 328 6.59 -20.87 9.06
C ASP A 328 6.38 -20.76 7.55
N TRP A 329 7.44 -20.44 6.82
CA TRP A 329 7.36 -20.09 5.41
C TRP A 329 8.09 -21.13 4.57
N GLU A 330 7.38 -21.72 3.62
CA GLU A 330 7.95 -22.66 2.65
C GLU A 330 7.80 -22.13 1.23
N LYS A 331 8.81 -22.41 0.39
CA LYS A 331 8.74 -22.12 -1.04
C LYS A 331 7.59 -22.91 -1.66
N GLY A 332 6.73 -22.23 -2.42
CA GLY A 332 5.76 -22.89 -3.28
C GLY A 332 6.45 -23.73 -4.36
N PRO A 333 5.72 -24.68 -4.97
CA PRO A 333 6.27 -25.57 -6.00
C PRO A 333 6.65 -24.84 -7.30
N PHE A 334 6.11 -23.63 -7.53
CA PHE A 334 6.43 -22.78 -8.66
C PHE A 334 7.33 -21.64 -8.15
N GLY A 335 8.59 -21.61 -8.61
CA GLY A 335 9.63 -20.70 -8.12
C GLY A 335 9.34 -19.21 -8.32
N LEU A 336 10.29 -18.36 -7.91
CA LEU A 336 10.22 -16.89 -7.87
C LEU A 336 9.63 -16.26 -9.16
N GLY A 337 8.46 -15.63 -9.05
CA GLY A 337 7.73 -14.96 -10.13
C GLY A 337 6.57 -14.10 -9.58
N PRO A 338 5.95 -13.22 -10.37
CA PRO A 338 4.86 -12.33 -9.92
C PRO A 338 3.61 -13.07 -9.44
N ASP A 339 3.48 -14.35 -9.80
CA ASP A 339 2.46 -15.28 -9.31
C ASP A 339 3.05 -16.32 -8.35
N THR A 340 4.08 -15.95 -7.56
CA THR A 340 4.62 -16.90 -6.58
C THR A 340 3.61 -17.11 -5.47
N ASP A 341 2.97 -18.26 -5.52
CA ASP A 341 2.25 -18.78 -4.39
C ASP A 341 3.22 -19.25 -3.30
N TRP A 342 2.94 -18.88 -2.05
CA TRP A 342 3.74 -19.31 -0.90
C TRP A 342 2.92 -20.26 -0.02
N LYS A 343 3.61 -21.17 0.65
CA LYS A 343 3.01 -21.97 1.71
C LYS A 343 3.35 -21.34 3.05
N LEU A 344 2.33 -20.78 3.68
CA LEU A 344 2.40 -20.27 5.04
C LEU A 344 1.80 -21.33 5.95
N LYS A 345 2.62 -21.99 6.76
CA LYS A 345 2.16 -22.93 7.77
C LYS A 345 2.04 -22.19 9.11
N PRO A 346 0.91 -22.23 9.81
CA PRO A 346 0.83 -21.86 11.22
C PRO A 346 1.99 -22.46 12.03
N ARG A 347 2.64 -21.64 12.86
CA ARG A 347 3.80 -22.07 13.67
C ARG A 347 3.44 -23.11 14.74
N THR A 348 2.22 -23.05 15.26
CA THR A 348 1.68 -24.03 16.22
C THR A 348 0.63 -24.89 15.53
N ASP A 349 0.66 -26.21 15.75
CA ASP A 349 -0.37 -27.14 15.25
C ASP A 349 -1.70 -27.01 16.04
N GLU A 350 -1.69 -26.27 17.16
CA GLU A 350 -2.88 -25.90 17.92
C GLU A 350 -3.48 -24.62 17.29
N GLU A 351 -4.51 -24.79 16.45
CA GLU A 351 -5.32 -23.68 15.92
C GLU A 351 -6.06 -22.94 17.05
N GLU A 352 -6.40 -23.63 18.15
CA GLU A 352 -7.26 -23.12 19.23
C GLU A 352 -6.65 -21.97 20.08
N PRO A 353 -5.44 -22.05 20.66
CA PRO A 353 -4.94 -21.00 21.58
C PRO A 353 -4.68 -19.66 20.88
N MET A 354 -4.23 -19.70 19.62
CA MET A 354 -4.00 -18.49 18.83
C MET A 354 -5.31 -17.93 18.27
N LEU A 355 -6.27 -18.76 17.83
CA LEU A 355 -7.59 -18.26 17.43
C LEU A 355 -8.37 -17.70 18.63
N GLU A 356 -8.30 -18.35 19.79
CA GLU A 356 -8.89 -17.89 21.06
C GLU A 356 -8.23 -16.57 21.49
N PHE A 357 -6.90 -16.45 21.42
CA PHE A 357 -6.20 -15.18 21.63
C PHE A 357 -6.64 -14.08 20.64
N LEU A 358 -6.78 -14.42 19.36
CA LEU A 358 -7.22 -13.50 18.32
C LEU A 358 -8.71 -13.13 18.48
N GLU A 359 -9.53 -13.96 19.10
CA GLU A 359 -10.93 -13.68 19.45
C GLU A 359 -11.05 -12.86 20.75
N GLU A 360 -10.28 -13.16 21.79
CA GLU A 360 -10.25 -12.43 23.06
C GLU A 360 -9.85 -10.96 22.87
N THR A 361 -8.82 -10.70 22.07
CA THR A 361 -8.38 -9.33 21.74
C THR A 361 -9.41 -8.55 20.92
N SER A 362 -10.16 -9.24 20.04
CA SER A 362 -11.28 -8.65 19.29
C SER A 362 -12.46 -8.32 20.19
N ASN A 363 -12.78 -9.19 21.16
CA ASN A 363 -13.84 -9.00 22.13
C ASN A 363 -13.49 -7.91 23.15
N LEU A 364 -12.23 -7.82 23.57
CA LEU A 364 -11.74 -6.75 24.44
C LEU A 364 -11.72 -5.40 23.70
N ALA A 365 -11.32 -5.36 22.43
CA ALA A 365 -11.38 -4.15 21.60
C ALA A 365 -12.83 -3.71 21.31
N ALA A 366 -13.73 -4.65 21.07
CA ALA A 366 -15.17 -4.39 20.94
C ALA A 366 -15.77 -3.90 22.27
N ALA A 367 -15.37 -4.49 23.41
CA ALA A 367 -15.78 -4.07 24.74
C ALA A 367 -15.26 -2.66 25.08
N ILE A 368 -14.01 -2.32 24.73
CA ILE A 368 -13.42 -0.99 24.91
C ILE A 368 -14.07 0.05 23.98
N ASN A 369 -14.41 -0.30 22.74
CA ASN A 369 -15.17 0.58 21.85
C ASN A 369 -16.62 0.76 22.30
N SER A 370 -17.22 -0.26 22.94
CA SER A 370 -18.53 -0.16 23.60
C SER A 370 -18.48 0.64 24.90
N SER A 371 -17.34 0.69 25.60
CA SER A 371 -17.16 1.50 26.81
C SER A 371 -16.84 2.97 26.47
N ALA A 372 -16.14 3.22 25.36
CA ALA A 372 -15.95 4.56 24.81
C ALA A 372 -17.27 5.18 24.29
N SER A 373 -18.25 4.35 23.89
CA SER A 373 -19.61 4.83 23.60
C SER A 373 -20.44 5.09 24.87
N THR A 374 -20.00 4.62 26.04
CA THR A 374 -20.66 4.88 27.33
C THR A 374 -20.41 6.31 27.87
N CYS A 375 -19.43 7.04 27.33
CA CYS A 375 -19.31 8.49 27.59
C CYS A 375 -20.37 9.35 26.86
N SER A 376 -21.26 8.76 26.06
CA SER A 376 -22.45 9.44 25.51
C SER A 376 -23.72 9.25 26.35
N ALA A 377 -23.64 8.56 27.50
CA ALA A 377 -24.80 8.25 28.35
C ALA A 377 -25.33 9.42 29.21
N VAL A 378 -24.86 10.65 29.01
CA VAL A 378 -25.40 11.86 29.68
C VAL A 378 -26.40 12.63 28.80
N VAL A 379 -26.56 12.26 27.51
CA VAL A 379 -27.52 12.94 26.60
C VAL A 379 -28.82 12.15 26.39
N ALA A 380 -28.92 10.93 26.91
CA ALA A 380 -30.09 10.06 26.76
C ALA A 380 -31.12 10.14 27.91
N LEU A 381 -31.23 11.29 28.58
CA LEU A 381 -32.29 11.55 29.59
C LEU A 381 -33.39 12.53 29.14
N PHE A 382 -33.36 13.00 27.89
CA PHE A 382 -34.46 13.79 27.32
C PHE A 382 -34.81 13.34 25.90
N SER A 383 -35.68 12.34 25.80
CA SER A 383 -36.74 12.23 24.78
C SER A 383 -37.36 10.83 24.79
N SER A 384 -38.14 10.55 25.83
CA SER A 384 -39.18 9.53 25.73
C SER A 384 -40.36 10.10 24.95
N ARG A 385 -40.78 9.43 23.87
CA ARG A 385 -42.20 9.06 23.55
C ARG A 385 -42.39 8.70 22.07
N ARG A 386 -42.81 7.42 21.86
CA ARG A 386 -43.73 6.86 20.82
C ARG A 386 -43.41 7.08 19.33
N ALA A 387 -43.67 6.19 18.37
CA ALA A 387 -44.19 4.81 18.31
C ALA A 387 -44.07 4.34 16.83
N ARG A 388 -43.96 2.99 16.62
CA ARG A 388 -44.56 2.10 15.57
C ARG A 388 -44.57 2.57 14.09
N GLN A 389 -44.49 1.77 13.03
CA GLN A 389 -44.34 0.34 12.67
C GLN A 389 -44.19 0.35 11.12
N TRP A 390 -43.88 -0.81 10.53
CA TRP A 390 -44.20 -1.29 9.16
C TRP A 390 -43.05 -1.47 8.13
N THR A 391 -42.96 -2.70 7.66
CA THR A 391 -42.36 -3.27 6.43
C THR A 391 -43.48 -4.12 5.76
N PRO A 392 -43.30 -4.88 4.64
CA PRO A 392 -42.37 -4.85 3.49
C PRO A 392 -43.12 -4.96 2.11
N TRP A 393 -42.40 -5.07 0.97
CA TRP A 393 -42.51 -6.13 -0.08
C TRP A 393 -42.01 -5.72 -1.49
N ASN A 394 -41.03 -6.50 -1.98
CA ASN A 394 -40.59 -6.97 -3.32
C ASN A 394 -41.07 -6.34 -4.65
N TRP A 395 -40.25 -6.43 -5.72
CA TRP A 395 -40.45 -7.26 -6.95
C TRP A 395 -39.25 -7.16 -7.93
N VAL A 396 -38.95 -8.29 -8.61
CA VAL A 396 -37.96 -8.55 -9.70
C VAL A 396 -38.72 -9.29 -10.82
N PRO A 397 -38.46 -9.11 -12.15
CA PRO A 397 -37.78 -10.14 -13.00
C PRO A 397 -36.96 -9.55 -14.20
N ILE A 398 -35.75 -10.02 -14.55
CA ILE A 398 -35.30 -11.12 -15.45
C ILE A 398 -35.81 -11.08 -16.92
N ILE A 399 -34.88 -10.90 -17.91
CA ILE A 399 -34.78 -11.56 -19.26
C ILE A 399 -33.28 -11.43 -19.71
N SER A 400 -32.43 -12.47 -19.79
CA SER A 400 -32.19 -13.53 -20.80
C SER A 400 -31.40 -13.18 -22.10
N ASN A 401 -30.17 -13.73 -22.20
CA ASN A 401 -29.51 -14.45 -23.33
C ASN A 401 -29.17 -13.70 -24.66
N ARG A 402 -28.09 -13.95 -25.44
CA ARG A 402 -26.99 -14.95 -25.47
C ARG A 402 -25.97 -14.53 -26.59
N THR A 403 -24.67 -14.77 -26.37
CA THR A 403 -23.61 -15.24 -27.34
C THR A 403 -23.29 -14.42 -28.63
N THR A 404 -22.07 -14.29 -29.18
CA THR A 404 -20.81 -15.07 -29.09
C THR A 404 -19.65 -14.29 -29.74
N ASN A 405 -18.44 -14.47 -29.19
CA ASN A 405 -17.15 -14.69 -29.88
C ASN A 405 -16.94 -14.17 -31.31
N THR A 406 -16.15 -13.11 -31.43
CA THR A 406 -15.06 -12.92 -32.41
C THR A 406 -14.17 -11.82 -31.81
N ILE A 407 -12.84 -11.91 -31.94
CA ILE A 407 -11.80 -11.10 -31.24
C ILE A 407 -11.27 -11.76 -29.94
N GLN A 408 -11.15 -13.09 -29.97
CA GLN A 408 -10.31 -13.88 -29.05
C GLN A 408 -9.10 -14.50 -29.78
N ARG A 409 -8.48 -13.77 -30.71
CA ARG A 409 -7.31 -14.25 -31.50
C ARG A 409 -6.22 -13.22 -31.80
N LEU A 410 -6.13 -12.13 -31.03
CA LEU A 410 -5.04 -11.13 -31.16
C LEU A 410 -4.24 -10.88 -29.88
N PHE A 411 -4.50 -11.63 -28.79
CA PHE A 411 -3.82 -11.46 -27.49
C PHE A 411 -2.83 -12.59 -27.14
N MET A 412 -2.58 -13.53 -28.05
CA MET A 412 -1.50 -14.50 -27.91
C MET A 412 -0.35 -14.06 -28.83
N GLY A 413 0.54 -13.24 -28.29
CA GLY A 413 1.77 -12.81 -28.95
C GLY A 413 2.86 -12.71 -27.90
N GLU A 414 3.60 -13.80 -27.75
CA GLU A 414 4.85 -13.89 -27.01
C GLU A 414 5.79 -12.76 -27.44
N VAL A 415 6.37 -12.02 -26.48
CA VAL A 415 7.56 -11.22 -26.72
C VAL A 415 8.48 -11.34 -25.50
N ASP A 416 9.68 -11.86 -25.78
CA ASP A 416 10.84 -12.07 -24.92
C ASP A 416 11.20 -10.92 -23.96
N GLU A 417 11.62 -11.28 -22.74
CA GLU A 417 12.12 -10.40 -21.68
C GLU A 417 13.48 -9.73 -21.97
N HIS A 418 14.04 -9.85 -23.18
CA HIS A 418 15.38 -9.33 -23.49
C HIS A 418 15.46 -7.97 -24.21
N PHE A 419 14.36 -7.23 -24.36
CA PHE A 419 14.34 -6.00 -25.19
C PHE A 419 14.31 -4.65 -24.45
N PHE A 420 14.31 -4.60 -23.11
CA PHE A 420 14.19 -3.33 -22.35
C PHE A 420 15.49 -2.77 -21.75
N VAL A 421 16.66 -3.29 -22.13
CA VAL A 421 17.97 -2.87 -21.54
C VAL A 421 18.82 -2.00 -22.47
N ASN A 422 18.46 -1.79 -23.74
CA ASN A 422 19.26 -0.95 -24.64
C ASN A 422 18.44 0.19 -25.25
N ALA A 423 18.33 1.31 -24.53
CA ALA A 423 18.16 2.62 -25.14
C ALA A 423 18.65 3.73 -24.18
N ILE A 424 19.71 4.43 -24.63
CA ILE A 424 20.27 5.68 -24.12
C ILE A 424 21.10 5.54 -22.83
N THR A 425 22.27 4.92 -22.98
CA THR A 425 23.45 5.25 -22.16
C THR A 425 24.18 6.39 -22.87
N VAL A 426 24.07 7.62 -22.39
CA VAL A 426 25.09 8.63 -22.69
C VAL A 426 26.26 8.33 -21.75
N ARG A 427 27.28 7.65 -22.26
CA ARG A 427 28.57 7.54 -21.57
C ARG A 427 29.19 8.93 -21.51
N PHE A 428 29.47 9.41 -20.31
CA PHE A 428 30.40 10.51 -20.11
C PHE A 428 31.79 9.87 -20.02
N GLU A 429 32.64 10.14 -21.02
CA GLU A 429 34.10 10.01 -20.90
C GLU A 429 34.67 11.16 -20.08
#